data_AF-A0A7X2VHU1-F1
#
_entry.id   AF-A0A7X2VHU1-F1
#
_cell.length_a   1.000
_cell.length_b   1.000
_cell.length_c   1.000
_cell.angle_alpha   90.00
_cell.angle_beta   90.00
_cell.angle_gamma   90.00
#
_symmetry.space_group_name_H-M   'P 1'
#
loop_
_entity.id
_entity.type
_entity.pdbx_description
1 polymer ?
#
loop_
_entity_poly.entity_id
_entity_poly.type
_entity_poly.pdbx_seq_one_letter_code
_entity_poly.pdbx_strand_id
1 'polypeptide(L)'
;MEKEKSFEQVISEMMEEDLIHQPNHYKGKNGMEVIDVIKNFAPCPEYAEGFFFGNVVKYVLRHSQKNGLEDLKKAQVYLGWLIEALEGGHGQGTN
;
A
#
# COMPACT_ATOMS: atom_id res chain seq x y z
N MET A 1 26.38 -38.90 -4.84
CA MET A 1 25.36 -38.93 -5.91
C MET A 1 24.37 -37.83 -5.56
N GLU A 2 24.47 -36.68 -6.23
CA GLU A 2 23.48 -35.62 -6.05
C GLU A 2 22.11 -36.16 -6.45
N LYS A 3 21.10 -35.97 -5.60
CA LYS A 3 19.73 -36.32 -5.95
C LYS A 3 19.23 -35.27 -6.93
N GLU A 4 18.79 -35.70 -8.12
CA GLU A 4 18.03 -34.83 -9.03
C GLU A 4 16.78 -34.34 -8.31
N LYS A 5 16.55 -33.02 -8.37
CA LYS A 5 15.33 -32.40 -7.83
C LYS A 5 14.12 -32.88 -8.63
N SER A 6 13.01 -33.12 -7.95
CA SER A 6 11.75 -33.40 -8.64
C SER A 6 11.27 -32.15 -9.37
N PHE A 7 10.45 -32.34 -10.41
CA PHE A 7 9.85 -31.25 -11.16
C PHE A 7 9.06 -30.29 -10.24
N GLU A 8 8.33 -30.83 -9.27
CA GLU A 8 7.59 -30.05 -8.27
C GLU A 8 8.50 -29.20 -7.38
N GLN A 9 9.68 -29.71 -7.00
CA GLN A 9 10.66 -28.94 -6.23
C GLN A 9 11.22 -27.76 -7.03
N VAL A 10 11.52 -27.97 -8.31
CA VAL A 10 12.01 -26.90 -9.19
C VAL A 10 10.94 -25.82 -9.37
N ILE A 11 9.68 -26.20 -9.57
CA ILE A 11 8.56 -25.25 -9.67
C ILE A 11 8.37 -24.48 -8.37
N SER A 12 8.42 -25.15 -7.22
CA SER A 12 8.29 -24.49 -5.91
C SER A 12 9.39 -23.48 -5.63
N GLU A 13 10.64 -23.78 -6.01
CA GLU A 13 11.76 -22.84 -5.88
C GLU A 13 11.67 -21.68 -6.87
N MET A 14 11.17 -21.92 -8.09
CA MET A 14 10.93 -20.84 -9.07
C MET A 14 9.74 -19.94 -8.71
N MET A 15 8.85 -20.41 -7.83
CA MET A 15 7.64 -19.71 -7.38
C MET A 15 7.80 -19.10 -5.98
N GLU A 16 9.02 -18.98 -5.45
CA GLU A 16 9.24 -18.31 -4.17
C GLU A 16 8.75 -16.85 -4.26
N GLU A 17 7.61 -16.57 -3.61
CA GLU A 17 7.06 -15.22 -3.59
C GLU A 17 7.99 -14.32 -2.78
N ASP A 18 8.43 -13.21 -3.37
CA ASP A 18 9.17 -12.19 -2.66
C ASP A 18 8.21 -11.39 -1.77
N LEU A 19 7.96 -11.93 -0.57
CA LEU A 19 7.06 -11.35 0.43
C LEU A 19 7.57 -10.01 0.98
N ILE A 20 8.86 -9.69 0.79
CA ILE A 20 9.49 -8.49 1.33
C ILE A 20 9.42 -7.35 0.30
N HIS A 21 9.89 -7.60 -0.93
CA HIS A 21 10.05 -6.54 -1.92
C HIS A 21 8.90 -6.47 -2.94
N GLN A 22 8.19 -7.57 -3.19
CA GLN A 22 7.10 -7.61 -4.19
C GLN A 22 5.87 -8.40 -3.71
N PRO A 23 5.31 -8.09 -2.53
CA PRO A 23 4.17 -8.83 -2.02
C PRO A 23 2.93 -8.62 -2.90
N ASN A 24 2.28 -9.73 -3.26
CA ASN A 24 1.13 -9.76 -4.17
C ASN A 24 -0.01 -8.81 -3.78
N HIS A 25 -0.23 -8.59 -2.48
CA HIS A 25 -1.30 -7.73 -1.98
C HIS A 25 -1.08 -6.22 -2.19
N TYR A 26 0.06 -5.80 -2.75
CA TYR A 26 0.28 -4.44 -3.24
C TYR A 26 0.24 -4.34 -4.77
N LYS A 27 0.00 -5.45 -5.48
CA LYS A 27 0.07 -5.52 -6.95
C LYS A 27 -1.33 -5.65 -7.55
N GLY A 28 -1.68 -4.70 -8.40
CA GLY A 28 -2.91 -4.73 -9.19
C GLY A 28 -2.86 -5.81 -10.27
N LYS A 29 -4.03 -6.09 -10.88
CA LYS A 29 -4.21 -7.14 -11.91
C LYS A 29 -3.19 -7.07 -13.08
N ASN A 30 -2.75 -5.86 -13.41
CA ASN A 30 -1.81 -5.61 -14.52
C ASN A 30 -0.37 -5.36 -14.06
N GLY A 31 -0.02 -5.72 -12.83
CA GLY A 31 1.35 -5.62 -12.31
C GLY A 31 1.73 -4.28 -11.68
N MET A 32 0.88 -3.24 -11.79
CA MET A 32 1.11 -1.94 -11.14
C MET A 32 1.08 -2.07 -9.62
N GLU A 33 2.04 -1.47 -8.93
CA GLU A 33 2.11 -1.50 -7.48
C GLU A 33 1.46 -0.27 -6.83
N VAL A 34 0.97 -0.43 -5.61
CA VAL A 34 0.46 0.66 -4.78
C VAL A 34 1.47 1.81 -4.67
N ILE A 35 2.77 1.50 -4.54
CA ILE A 35 3.81 2.51 -4.41
C ILE A 35 3.97 3.35 -5.69
N ASP A 36 3.73 2.76 -6.87
CA ASP A 36 3.79 3.48 -8.14
C ASP A 36 2.70 4.55 -8.19
N VAL A 37 1.49 4.23 -7.73
CA VAL A 37 0.38 5.17 -7.62
C VAL A 37 0.73 6.31 -6.67
N ILE A 38 1.21 5.98 -5.46
CA ILE A 38 1.55 7.00 -4.45
C ILE A 38 2.62 7.96 -4.98
N LYS A 39 3.68 7.43 -5.61
CA LYS A 39 4.77 8.24 -6.18
C LYS A 39 4.32 9.09 -7.37
N ASN A 40 3.42 8.57 -8.21
CA ASN A 40 2.95 9.30 -9.39
C ASN A 40 2.07 10.49 -9.04
N PHE A 41 1.19 10.35 -8.05
CA PHE A 41 0.30 11.43 -7.65
C PHE A 41 0.95 12.42 -6.69
N ALA A 42 1.87 11.96 -5.82
CA ALA A 42 2.67 12.75 -4.88
C ALA A 42 2.00 14.08 -4.43
N PRO A 43 0.75 14.05 -3.91
CA PRO A 43 -0.08 15.25 -3.84
C PRO A 43 0.36 16.22 -2.75
N CYS A 44 1.27 15.80 -1.87
CA CYS A 44 1.67 16.58 -0.71
C CYS A 44 3.17 16.38 -0.39
N PRO A 45 3.97 17.45 -0.36
CA PRO A 45 5.38 17.40 0.05
C PRO A 45 5.56 17.32 1.58
N GLU A 46 4.54 17.65 2.38
CA GLU A 46 4.60 17.58 3.84
C GLU A 46 4.55 16.13 4.34
N TYR A 47 5.47 15.82 5.28
CA TYR A 47 5.69 14.45 5.75
C TYR A 47 4.45 13.78 6.34
N ALA A 48 3.65 14.51 7.13
CA ALA A 48 2.46 13.96 7.79
C ALA A 48 1.30 13.72 6.82
N GLU A 49 1.00 14.70 5.98
CA GLU A 49 -0.06 14.60 4.96
C GLU A 49 0.28 13.55 3.90
N GLY A 50 1.52 13.52 3.42
CA GLY A 50 2.01 12.48 2.51
C GLY A 50 1.91 11.08 3.14
N PHE A 51 2.21 10.95 4.43
CA PHE A 51 2.03 9.69 5.17
C PHE A 51 0.55 9.28 5.25
N PHE A 52 -0.37 10.21 5.55
CA PHE A 52 -1.80 9.91 5.60
C PHE A 52 -2.34 9.53 4.23
N PHE A 53 -2.04 10.32 3.19
CA PHE A 53 -2.42 10.04 1.81
C PHE A 53 -1.93 8.66 1.36
N GLY A 54 -0.65 8.36 1.56
CA GLY A 54 -0.07 7.07 1.17
C GLY A 54 -0.76 5.89 1.86
N ASN A 55 -1.15 6.05 3.12
CA ASN A 55 -1.92 5.03 3.84
C ASN A 55 -3.35 4.88 3.29
N VAL A 56 -4.05 5.97 3.00
CA VAL A 56 -5.39 5.92 2.37
C VAL A 56 -5.33 5.12 1.08
N VAL A 57 -4.44 5.50 0.15
CA VAL A 57 -4.28 4.81 -1.14
C VAL A 57 -3.93 3.34 -0.94
N LYS A 58 -2.95 3.05 -0.06
CA LYS A 58 -2.51 1.68 0.24
C LYS A 58 -3.66 0.80 0.70
N TYR A 59 -4.44 1.24 1.68
CA TYR A 59 -5.50 0.43 2.24
C TYR A 59 -6.67 0.26 1.27
N VAL A 60 -7.01 1.30 0.50
CA VAL A 60 -8.04 1.20 -0.54
C VAL A 60 -7.64 0.20 -1.63
N LEU A 61 -6.40 0.21 -2.09
CA LEU A 61 -5.98 -0.70 -3.16
C LEU A 61 -5.75 -2.14 -2.67
N ARG A 62 -5.28 -2.31 -1.43
CA ARG A 62 -4.95 -3.62 -0.85
C ARG A 62 -6.17 -4.42 -0.38
N HIS A 63 -7.30 -3.78 -0.05
CA HIS A 63 -8.37 -4.42 0.72
C HIS A 63 -8.83 -5.77 0.16
N SER A 64 -8.99 -5.88 -1.17
CA SER A 64 -9.48 -7.09 -1.84
C SER A 64 -8.51 -8.27 -1.79
N GLN A 65 -7.23 -8.02 -1.49
CA GLN A 65 -6.15 -9.01 -1.52
C GLN A 65 -5.54 -9.32 -0.14
N LYS A 66 -5.98 -8.64 0.93
CA LYS A 66 -5.44 -8.88 2.29
C LYS A 66 -6.49 -8.94 3.40
N ASN A 67 -7.04 -7.81 3.84
CA ASN A 67 -7.85 -7.75 5.07
C ASN A 67 -9.32 -7.30 4.85
N GLY A 68 -9.77 -7.13 3.60
CA GLY A 68 -11.14 -6.73 3.28
C GLY A 68 -11.59 -5.47 4.01
N LEU A 69 -12.71 -5.57 4.72
CA LEU A 69 -13.33 -4.45 5.45
C LEU A 69 -12.40 -3.77 6.46
N GLU A 70 -11.48 -4.51 7.08
CA GLU A 70 -10.54 -3.93 8.05
C GLU A 70 -9.61 -2.92 7.40
N ASP A 71 -9.12 -3.19 6.20
CA ASP A 71 -8.30 -2.23 5.45
C ASP A 71 -9.14 -1.00 5.08
N LEU A 72 -10.41 -1.17 4.67
CA LEU A 72 -11.28 -0.01 4.38
C LEU A 72 -11.54 0.85 5.63
N LYS A 73 -11.70 0.24 6.81
CA LYS A 73 -11.81 0.99 8.07
C LYS A 73 -10.52 1.74 8.40
N LYS A 74 -9.35 1.14 8.15
CA LYS A 74 -8.06 1.84 8.29
C LYS A 74 -7.97 3.01 7.31
N ALA A 75 -8.37 2.83 6.05
CA ALA A 75 -8.41 3.90 5.06
C ALA A 75 -9.28 5.08 5.55
N GLN A 76 -10.44 4.80 6.15
CA GLN A 76 -11.33 5.83 6.70
C GLN A 76 -10.64 6.63 7.82
N VAL A 77 -9.93 5.98 8.74
CA VAL A 77 -9.19 6.66 9.82
C VAL A 77 -8.11 7.59 9.27
N TYR A 78 -7.29 7.09 8.35
CA TYR A 78 -6.24 7.90 7.72
C TYR A 78 -6.78 9.04 6.87
N LEU A 79 -7.94 8.85 6.23
CA LEU A 79 -8.63 9.91 5.51
C LEU A 79 -9.12 11.00 6.47
N GLY A 80 -9.64 10.62 7.64
CA GLY A 80 -10.00 11.56 8.70
C GLY A 80 -8.82 12.43 9.13
N TRP A 81 -7.67 11.81 9.44
CA TRP A 81 -6.47 12.57 9.81
C TRP A 81 -5.94 13.49 8.71
N LEU A 82 -6.05 13.06 7.44
CA LEU A 82 -5.68 13.90 6.31
C LEU A 82 -6.60 15.13 6.20
N ILE A 83 -7.91 14.93 6.36
CA ILE A 83 -8.89 16.03 6.37
C ILE A 83 -8.59 16.99 7.53
N GLU A 84 -8.42 16.47 8.75
CA GLU A 84 -8.11 17.28 9.93
C GLU A 84 -6.80 18.09 9.77
N ALA A 85 -5.77 17.50 9.16
CA ALA A 85 -4.51 18.20 8.89
C ALA A 85 -4.71 19.37 7.91
N LEU A 86 -5.47 19.16 6.83
CA LEU A 86 -5.76 20.18 5.84
C LEU A 86 -6.70 21.27 6.38
N GLU A 87 -7.71 20.90 7.17
CA GLU A 87 -8.61 21.84 7.83
C GLU A 87 -7.87 22.65 8.92
N GLY A 88 -7.02 21.99 9.72
CA GLY A 88 -6.21 22.61 10.77
C GLY A 88 -5.09 23.51 10.23
N GLY A 89 -4.57 23.22 9.03
CA GLY A 89 -3.65 24.09 8.28
C GLY A 89 -4.28 25.42 7.84
N HIS A 90 -5.61 25.54 7.87
CA HIS A 90 -6.34 26.78 7.62
C HIS A 90 -6.75 27.53 8.91
N GLY A 91 -6.27 27.10 10.08
CA GLY A 91 -6.65 27.63 11.40
C GLY A 91 -5.60 28.49 12.12
N GLN A 92 -4.50 28.90 11.48
CA GLN A 92 -3.66 29.98 12.00
C GLN A 92 -3.84 31.25 11.16
N GLY A 93 -4.93 31.95 11.44
CA GLY A 93 -5.26 33.24 10.84
C GLY A 93 -6.43 33.88 11.58
N THR A 94 -6.12 34.54 12.69
CA THR A 94 -6.92 35.59 13.36
C THR A 94 -8.39 35.30 13.66
N ASN A 95 -8.70 35.03 14.93
CA ASN A 95 -9.42 35.97 15.80
C ASN A 95 -9.26 35.60 17.27
#